data_AF-A0A954FCV9-F1
#
_entry.id   AF-A0A954FCV9-F1
#
_cell.length_a   1.000
_cell.length_b   1.000
_cell.length_c   1.000
_cell.angle_alpha   90.00
_cell.angle_beta   90.00
_cell.angle_gamma   90.00
#
_symmetry.space_group_name_H-M   'P 1'
#
loop_
_entity.id
_entity.type
_entity.pdbx_description
1 polymer ?
#
loop_
_entity_poly.entity_id
_entity_poly.type
_entity_poly.pdbx_seq_one_letter_code
_entity_poly.pdbx_strand_id
1 'polypeptide(L)'
;MPAHSDSLKSLTPAALCLFLLLFTSIEVVGQTQTNSPTPPQTTTAPATPPTTAQAPTVTTDTVQKRIEQLKEVKDLSEENQKKALDFYNQSLSNLKKTADFQADATSYSTLAQNAMQRLEEKKAEIENLNKKPAPTFTENQTLPQLEQLLVQEEAKLEQDKTAASSWDEEIARRSNRQKEVLTRATELDDKISELEKQLKLPIPADESAAVTDARRMELFTRLNMRKAEKPALKSELTAYEAEETIGFPRTNQDYLKLEVKKQTELVDALKAQIKKLRDREAAMRVKEAKQQVFETNPLLQPLAEKNQKYAEEIVDLNKKIESTDRKFTQTTKTLEDLKKQFDQTKAKEESIGLTGPIGLMLRSQQANLPDIEKSKQDIEKYSKTIDLVNLKQFELDEAWTDFPTVDEQFDIIRDSSPRELTEEEELNLKNVIQETLSK
;
A
#
# COMPACT_ATOMS: atom_id res chain seq x y z
N MET A 1 29.18 3.57 20.24
CA MET A 1 29.05 2.52 21.27
C MET A 1 27.87 2.88 22.15
N PRO A 2 27.00 1.94 22.54
CA PRO A 2 26.06 1.18 21.70
C PRO A 2 24.64 1.28 22.33
N ALA A 3 23.53 0.64 21.95
CA ALA A 3 23.23 -0.59 21.24
C ALA A 3 21.70 -0.68 20.95
N HIS A 4 21.34 -1.57 20.02
CA HIS A 4 20.01 -2.19 19.79
C HIS A 4 18.90 -1.30 19.21
N SER A 5 18.11 -1.72 18.21
CA SER A 5 17.80 -3.07 17.72
C SER A 5 17.37 -3.05 16.25
N ASP A 6 18.05 -3.89 15.45
CA ASP A 6 17.49 -4.51 14.26
C ASP A 6 16.25 -5.32 14.64
N SER A 7 15.15 -5.17 13.91
CA SER A 7 14.13 -6.21 13.82
C SER A 7 13.24 -6.04 12.58
N LEU A 8 13.08 -7.17 11.87
CA LEU A 8 11.98 -7.54 10.99
C LEU A 8 11.97 -6.98 9.56
N LYS A 9 12.81 -7.59 8.72
CA LYS A 9 12.45 -7.90 7.33
C LYS A 9 11.44 -9.05 7.36
N SER A 10 10.18 -8.78 7.02
CA SER A 10 9.14 -9.79 6.86
C SER A 10 8.85 -10.09 5.39
N LEU A 11 8.60 -11.37 5.18
CA LEU A 11 8.16 -12.08 3.99
C LEU A 11 6.91 -11.45 3.33
N THR A 12 6.88 -11.48 1.99
CA THR A 12 5.67 -11.77 1.19
C THR A 12 5.51 -13.30 1.07
N PRO A 13 4.31 -13.91 0.95
CA PRO A 13 3.46 -13.71 -0.24
C PRO A 13 1.93 -13.91 -0.07
N ALA A 14 1.21 -13.58 -1.16
CA ALA A 14 -0.04 -14.18 -1.63
C ALA A 14 -1.34 -13.95 -0.84
N ALA A 15 -2.16 -13.03 -1.34
CA ALA A 15 -3.62 -13.12 -1.25
C ALA A 15 -4.26 -12.40 -2.44
N LEU A 16 -4.70 -13.16 -3.45
CA LEU A 16 -5.76 -12.68 -4.34
C LEU A 16 -6.77 -13.80 -4.59
N CYS A 17 -7.90 -13.62 -3.92
CA CYS A 17 -9.28 -14.01 -4.21
C CYS A 17 -9.54 -15.16 -5.20
N LEU A 18 -9.92 -16.26 -4.58
CA LEU A 18 -10.78 -17.34 -5.05
C LEU A 18 -12.16 -16.81 -5.47
N PHE A 19 -12.53 -16.95 -6.74
CA PHE A 19 -13.92 -16.92 -7.20
C PHE A 19 -14.04 -17.93 -8.34
N LEU A 20 -14.65 -19.09 -8.09
CA LEU A 20 -15.07 -19.98 -9.17
C LEU A 20 -16.40 -20.64 -8.82
N LEU A 21 -17.35 -20.33 -9.69
CA LEU A 21 -18.76 -20.68 -9.70
C LEU A 21 -18.96 -22.18 -9.88
N LEU A 22 -19.93 -22.69 -9.12
CA LEU A 22 -20.63 -23.95 -9.30
C LEU A 22 -21.23 -24.06 -10.71
N PHE A 23 -20.88 -25.13 -11.43
CA PHE A 23 -21.73 -25.69 -12.47
C PHE A 23 -21.84 -27.20 -12.27
N THR A 24 -23.07 -27.62 -11.94
CA THR A 24 -23.52 -28.99 -11.84
C THR A 24 -23.86 -29.51 -13.24
N SER A 25 -23.49 -30.75 -13.55
CA SER A 25 -24.00 -31.48 -14.71
C SER A 25 -24.20 -32.95 -14.31
N ILE A 26 -25.46 -33.36 -14.35
CA ILE A 26 -25.96 -34.72 -14.13
C ILE A 26 -26.27 -35.29 -15.52
N GLU A 27 -25.64 -36.39 -15.92
CA GLU A 27 -26.19 -37.41 -16.84
C GLU A 27 -25.54 -38.77 -16.47
N VAL A 28 -26.26 -39.62 -15.73
CA VAL A 28 -27.04 -40.79 -16.19
C VAL A 28 -26.18 -41.87 -16.86
N VAL A 29 -25.91 -42.92 -16.08
CA VAL A 29 -25.32 -44.20 -16.51
C VAL A 29 -26.45 -45.15 -16.90
N GLY A 30 -26.40 -45.70 -18.11
CA GLY A 30 -27.21 -46.84 -18.54
C GLY A 30 -26.34 -47.84 -19.31
N GLN A 31 -26.14 -49.02 -18.74
CA GLN A 31 -25.54 -50.19 -19.39
C GLN A 31 -26.62 -51.01 -20.09
N THR A 32 -26.36 -51.51 -21.30
CA THR A 32 -26.66 -52.89 -21.69
C THR A 32 -25.82 -53.33 -22.90
N GLN A 33 -25.27 -54.55 -22.79
CA GLN A 33 -24.57 -55.32 -23.81
C GLN A 33 -25.55 -55.89 -24.85
N THR A 34 -25.13 -56.10 -26.10
CA THR A 34 -25.52 -57.27 -26.93
C THR A 34 -24.51 -57.52 -28.07
N ASN A 35 -24.40 -58.79 -28.44
CA ASN A 35 -23.37 -59.44 -29.27
C ASN A 35 -23.56 -59.27 -30.80
N SER A 36 -22.46 -59.57 -31.52
CA SER A 36 -22.15 -59.56 -32.97
C SER A 36 -23.10 -60.34 -33.91
N PRO A 37 -23.00 -60.21 -35.27
CA PRO A 37 -21.91 -60.82 -36.07
C PRO A 37 -21.41 -60.08 -37.35
N THR A 38 -20.16 -60.36 -37.71
CA THR A 38 -19.37 -60.12 -38.96
C THR A 38 -19.89 -60.97 -40.15
N PRO A 39 -19.78 -60.65 -41.48
CA PRO A 39 -18.52 -60.56 -42.28
C PRO A 39 -18.57 -59.69 -43.58
N PRO A 40 -17.58 -59.69 -44.52
CA PRO A 40 -16.19 -60.18 -44.49
C PRO A 40 -15.10 -59.12 -44.79
N GLN A 41 -13.86 -59.55 -44.51
CA GLN A 41 -12.58 -58.87 -44.68
C GLN A 41 -12.27 -58.42 -46.12
N THR A 42 -11.66 -57.24 -46.26
CA THR A 42 -10.68 -56.97 -47.31
C THR A 42 -9.38 -56.53 -46.64
N THR A 43 -8.35 -57.31 -46.89
CA THR A 43 -6.98 -57.17 -46.42
C THR A 43 -6.32 -55.88 -46.92
N THR A 44 -5.97 -54.97 -46.01
CA THR A 44 -4.86 -54.03 -46.20
C THR A 44 -4.14 -53.84 -44.88
N ALA A 45 -2.84 -54.11 -44.89
CA ALA A 45 -1.95 -54.01 -43.74
C ALA A 45 -1.89 -52.56 -43.21
N PRO A 46 -1.80 -52.33 -41.89
CA PRO A 46 -1.67 -50.98 -41.35
C PRO A 46 -0.25 -50.47 -41.59
N ALA A 47 -0.12 -49.46 -42.46
CA ALA A 47 1.07 -48.62 -42.49
C ALA A 47 1.14 -47.84 -41.18
N THR A 48 2.22 -48.08 -40.42
CA THR A 48 2.58 -47.33 -39.24
C THR A 48 2.70 -45.85 -39.62
N PRO A 49 1.97 -44.91 -38.98
CA PRO A 49 2.25 -43.50 -39.17
C PRO A 49 3.65 -43.21 -38.60
N PRO A 50 4.49 -42.44 -39.31
CA PRO A 50 5.83 -42.12 -38.82
C PRO A 50 5.69 -41.28 -37.56
N THR A 51 6.27 -41.78 -36.46
CA THR A 51 6.56 -41.01 -35.26
C THR A 51 7.37 -39.80 -35.67
N THR A 52 6.72 -38.64 -35.74
CA THR A 52 7.39 -37.35 -35.77
C THR A 52 8.29 -37.29 -34.53
N ALA A 53 9.60 -37.38 -34.74
CA ALA A 53 10.58 -37.20 -33.70
C ALA A 53 10.40 -35.81 -33.10
N GLN A 54 9.73 -35.74 -31.94
CA GLN A 54 9.76 -34.55 -31.10
C GLN A 54 11.21 -34.31 -30.71
N ALA A 55 11.72 -33.11 -31.02
CA ALA A 55 13.02 -32.68 -30.54
C ALA A 55 13.07 -32.88 -29.00
N PRO A 56 14.15 -33.44 -28.44
CA PRO A 56 14.22 -33.70 -27.01
C PRO A 56 14.08 -32.37 -26.25
N THR A 57 12.95 -32.17 -25.59
CA THR A 57 12.71 -31.02 -24.73
C THR A 57 13.53 -31.19 -23.45
N VAL A 58 14.60 -30.41 -23.34
CA VAL A 58 15.36 -30.26 -22.10
C VAL A 58 14.47 -29.61 -21.04
N THR A 59 14.26 -30.29 -19.92
CA THR A 59 13.48 -29.82 -18.77
C THR A 59 14.34 -29.74 -17.51
N THR A 60 13.85 -29.04 -16.47
CA THR A 60 14.51 -28.96 -15.16
C THR A 60 14.85 -30.34 -14.60
N ASP A 61 13.92 -31.29 -14.71
CA ASP A 61 14.12 -32.68 -14.28
C ASP A 61 15.25 -33.37 -15.05
N THR A 62 15.33 -33.16 -16.37
CA THR A 62 16.44 -33.73 -17.16
C THR A 62 17.80 -33.17 -16.76
N VAL A 63 17.89 -31.86 -16.47
CA VAL A 63 19.15 -31.23 -16.03
C VAL A 63 19.52 -31.71 -14.62
N GLN A 64 18.55 -31.82 -13.72
CA GLN A 64 18.79 -32.32 -12.36
C GLN A 64 19.28 -33.78 -12.37
N LYS A 65 18.71 -34.63 -13.23
CA LYS A 65 19.19 -36.01 -13.44
C LYS A 65 20.63 -36.04 -13.96
N ARG A 66 21.01 -35.13 -14.86
CA ARG A 66 22.39 -35.01 -15.34
C ARG A 66 23.37 -34.57 -14.25
N ILE A 67 22.94 -33.68 -13.35
CA ILE A 67 23.74 -33.29 -12.17
C ILE A 67 23.97 -34.49 -11.24
N GLU A 68 22.97 -35.33 -11.03
CA GLU A 68 23.14 -36.53 -10.18
C GLU A 68 24.07 -37.55 -10.85
N GLN A 69 23.88 -37.81 -12.14
CA GLN A 69 24.76 -38.67 -12.93
C GLN A 69 26.22 -38.20 -12.92
N LEU A 70 26.45 -36.88 -12.92
CA LEU A 70 27.80 -36.29 -12.85
C LEU A 70 28.55 -36.70 -11.57
N LYS A 71 27.84 -36.95 -10.46
CA LYS A 71 28.45 -37.39 -9.20
C LYS A 71 28.88 -38.86 -9.23
N GLU A 72 28.30 -39.65 -10.14
CA GLU A 72 28.57 -41.08 -10.29
C GLU A 72 29.71 -41.36 -11.30
N VAL A 73 30.14 -40.34 -12.06
CA VAL A 73 31.24 -40.48 -13.03
C VAL A 73 32.57 -40.65 -12.28
N LYS A 74 33.14 -41.86 -12.37
CA LYS A 74 34.50 -42.16 -11.91
C LYS A 74 35.52 -41.57 -12.89
N ASP A 75 36.70 -41.21 -12.38
CA ASP A 75 37.84 -40.68 -13.15
C ASP A 75 37.65 -39.28 -13.78
N LEU A 76 36.74 -38.46 -13.25
CA LEU A 76 36.62 -37.05 -13.61
C LEU A 76 37.48 -36.17 -12.67
N SER A 77 38.37 -35.36 -13.23
CA SER A 77 39.14 -34.37 -12.46
C SER A 77 38.21 -33.37 -11.74
N GLU A 78 38.57 -32.93 -10.54
CA GLU A 78 37.80 -31.93 -9.77
C GLU A 78 37.50 -30.65 -10.57
N GLU A 79 38.44 -30.20 -11.41
CA GLU A 79 38.26 -29.03 -12.27
C GLU A 79 37.13 -29.23 -13.30
N ASN A 80 37.14 -30.37 -14.02
CA ASN A 80 36.10 -30.70 -14.98
C ASN A 80 34.74 -30.96 -14.31
N GLN A 81 34.71 -31.54 -13.11
CA GLN A 81 33.48 -31.71 -12.35
C GLN A 81 32.87 -30.36 -11.98
N LYS A 82 33.68 -29.42 -11.49
CA LYS A 82 33.25 -28.05 -11.16
C LYS A 82 32.74 -27.31 -12.39
N LYS A 83 33.44 -27.39 -13.52
CA LYS A 83 33.02 -26.78 -14.79
C LYS A 83 31.68 -27.33 -15.29
N ALA A 84 31.50 -28.65 -15.28
CA ALA A 84 30.26 -29.27 -15.72
C ALA A 84 29.08 -28.90 -14.81
N LEU A 85 29.30 -28.87 -13.49
CA LEU A 85 28.28 -28.46 -12.52
C LEU A 85 27.86 -27.00 -12.70
N ASP A 86 28.81 -26.09 -12.99
CA ASP A 86 28.51 -24.68 -13.27
C ASP A 86 27.61 -24.53 -14.52
N PHE A 87 27.94 -25.22 -15.62
CA PHE A 87 27.11 -25.20 -16.82
C PHE A 87 25.69 -25.77 -16.59
N TYR A 88 25.55 -26.84 -15.79
CA TYR A 88 24.23 -27.35 -15.45
C TYR A 88 23.43 -26.39 -14.56
N ASN A 89 24.07 -25.72 -13.59
CA ASN A 89 23.40 -24.70 -12.78
C ASN A 89 22.96 -23.49 -13.62
N GLN A 90 23.80 -23.06 -14.57
CA GLN A 90 23.42 -22.04 -15.54
C GLN A 90 22.23 -22.51 -16.40
N SER A 91 22.20 -23.78 -16.80
CA SER A 91 21.08 -24.37 -17.52
C SER A 91 19.77 -24.32 -16.73
N LEU A 92 19.79 -24.65 -15.43
CA LEU A 92 18.64 -24.52 -14.54
C LEU A 92 18.17 -23.05 -14.43
N SER A 93 19.10 -22.10 -14.31
CA SER A 93 18.78 -20.67 -14.29
C SER A 93 18.12 -20.20 -15.59
N ASN A 94 18.64 -20.65 -16.74
CA ASN A 94 18.09 -20.35 -18.07
C ASN A 94 16.68 -20.92 -18.23
N LEU A 95 16.42 -22.15 -17.76
CA LEU A 95 15.09 -22.76 -17.79
C LEU A 95 14.09 -21.99 -16.94
N LYS A 96 14.47 -21.54 -15.73
CA LYS A 96 13.61 -20.68 -14.90
C LYS A 96 13.25 -19.38 -15.64
N LYS A 97 14.25 -18.67 -16.17
CA LYS A 97 14.02 -17.43 -16.92
C LYS A 97 13.17 -17.64 -18.17
N THR A 98 13.30 -18.79 -18.82
CA THR A 98 12.45 -19.16 -19.96
C THR A 98 10.98 -19.22 -19.54
N ALA A 99 10.69 -19.85 -18.41
CA ALA A 99 9.34 -19.91 -17.86
C ALA A 99 8.83 -18.52 -17.45
N ASP A 100 9.68 -17.70 -16.81
CA ASP A 100 9.34 -16.31 -16.44
C ASP A 100 8.96 -15.50 -17.69
N PHE A 101 9.77 -15.56 -18.77
CA PHE A 101 9.45 -14.87 -20.04
C PHE A 101 8.17 -15.37 -20.70
N GLN A 102 7.89 -16.68 -20.64
CA GLN A 102 6.63 -17.22 -21.17
C GLN A 102 5.41 -16.77 -20.37
N ALA A 103 5.55 -16.68 -19.04
CA ALA A 103 4.51 -16.13 -18.16
C ALA A 103 4.29 -14.65 -18.44
N ASP A 104 5.36 -13.85 -18.55
CA ASP A 104 5.29 -12.43 -18.91
C ASP A 104 4.59 -12.24 -20.26
N ALA A 105 4.95 -13.04 -21.26
CA ALA A 105 4.33 -12.97 -22.58
C ALA A 105 2.81 -13.19 -22.53
N THR A 106 2.38 -14.16 -21.72
CA THR A 106 0.97 -14.48 -21.51
C THR A 106 0.26 -13.35 -20.76
N SER A 107 0.90 -12.81 -19.71
CA SER A 107 0.37 -11.70 -18.91
C SER A 107 0.15 -10.45 -19.76
N TYR A 108 1.15 -10.02 -20.53
CA TYR A 108 1.03 -8.86 -21.41
C TYR A 108 0.04 -9.09 -22.56
N SER A 109 0.00 -10.29 -23.14
CA SER A 109 -1.03 -10.62 -24.14
C SER A 109 -2.45 -10.49 -23.57
N THR A 110 -2.66 -10.98 -22.35
CA THR A 110 -3.95 -10.87 -21.64
C THR A 110 -4.28 -9.40 -21.34
N LEU A 111 -3.27 -8.63 -20.92
CA LEU A 111 -3.40 -7.19 -20.66
C LEU A 111 -3.85 -6.44 -21.92
N ALA A 112 -3.23 -6.73 -23.07
CA ALA A 112 -3.58 -6.13 -24.35
C ALA A 112 -5.01 -6.50 -24.79
N GLN A 113 -5.39 -7.78 -24.65
CA GLN A 113 -6.73 -8.26 -25.01
C GLN A 113 -7.82 -7.63 -24.15
N ASN A 114 -7.58 -7.47 -22.85
CA ASN A 114 -8.56 -6.96 -21.89
C ASN A 114 -8.47 -5.44 -21.68
N ALA A 115 -7.65 -4.72 -22.47
CA ALA A 115 -7.42 -3.29 -22.29
C ALA A 115 -8.73 -2.47 -22.31
N MET A 116 -9.62 -2.76 -23.26
CA MET A 116 -10.92 -2.10 -23.36
C MET A 116 -11.84 -2.42 -22.18
N GLN A 117 -11.91 -3.68 -21.75
CA GLN A 117 -12.71 -4.06 -20.58
C GLN A 117 -12.25 -3.30 -19.33
N ARG A 118 -10.94 -3.26 -19.08
CA ARG A 118 -10.35 -2.55 -17.95
C ARG A 118 -10.59 -1.04 -18.02
N LEU A 119 -10.59 -0.46 -19.22
CA LEU A 119 -10.94 0.94 -19.41
C LEU A 119 -12.39 1.22 -18.99
N GLU A 120 -13.34 0.38 -19.40
CA GLU A 120 -14.74 0.54 -19.04
C GLU A 120 -14.99 0.30 -17.54
N GLU A 121 -14.30 -0.67 -16.93
CA GLU A 121 -14.30 -0.86 -15.47
C GLU A 121 -13.82 0.41 -14.75
N LYS A 122 -12.71 1.00 -15.19
CA LYS A 122 -12.19 2.25 -14.60
C LYS A 122 -13.13 3.43 -14.79
N LYS A 123 -13.78 3.57 -15.95
CA LYS A 123 -14.80 4.61 -16.17
C LYS A 123 -16.00 4.42 -15.24
N ALA A 124 -16.47 3.19 -15.03
CA ALA A 124 -17.55 2.89 -14.11
C ALA A 124 -17.18 3.23 -12.66
N GLU A 125 -15.94 2.94 -12.24
CA GLU A 125 -15.43 3.34 -10.93
C GLU A 125 -15.38 4.86 -10.77
N ILE A 126 -14.91 5.61 -11.78
CA ILE A 126 -14.93 7.08 -11.79
C ILE A 126 -16.37 7.60 -11.65
N GLU A 127 -17.32 7.04 -12.41
CA GLU A 127 -18.73 7.42 -12.33
C GLU A 127 -19.31 7.15 -10.94
N ASN A 128 -18.98 6.00 -10.35
CA ASN A 128 -19.41 5.65 -9.00
C ASN A 128 -18.84 6.63 -7.96
N LEU A 129 -17.55 6.96 -8.04
CA LEU A 129 -16.92 7.95 -7.16
C LEU A 129 -17.55 9.34 -7.28
N ASN A 130 -17.93 9.75 -8.49
CA ASN A 130 -18.60 11.03 -8.71
C ASN A 130 -20.04 11.07 -8.19
N LYS A 131 -20.74 9.92 -8.17
CA LYS A 131 -22.09 9.80 -7.60
C LYS A 131 -22.11 9.74 -6.08
N LYS A 132 -20.99 9.45 -5.41
CA LYS A 132 -20.93 9.43 -3.95
C LYS A 132 -21.28 10.82 -3.40
N PRO A 133 -22.29 10.91 -2.52
CA PRO A 133 -22.65 12.18 -1.90
C PRO A 133 -21.50 12.69 -1.03
N ALA A 134 -21.54 13.99 -0.72
CA ALA A 134 -20.63 14.55 0.26
C ALA A 134 -20.76 13.78 1.60
N PRO A 135 -19.67 13.59 2.34
CA PRO A 135 -19.70 12.94 3.64
C PRO A 135 -20.68 13.65 4.57
N THR A 136 -21.59 12.88 5.18
CA THR A 136 -22.53 13.39 6.20
C THR A 136 -22.42 12.52 7.44
N PHE A 137 -22.30 13.15 8.60
CA PHE A 137 -22.24 12.46 9.90
C PHE A 137 -23.55 12.66 10.64
N THR A 138 -24.08 11.58 11.23
CA THR A 138 -25.28 11.64 12.06
C THR A 138 -24.91 12.13 13.47
N GLU A 139 -25.86 12.77 14.16
CA GLU A 139 -25.62 13.33 15.49
C GLU A 139 -25.41 12.27 16.59
N ASN A 140 -25.58 10.97 16.28
CA ASN A 140 -25.52 9.88 17.25
C ASN A 140 -24.12 9.24 17.39
N GLN A 141 -23.12 9.68 16.62
CA GLN A 141 -21.76 9.16 16.73
C GLN A 141 -21.02 9.84 17.88
N THR A 142 -20.37 9.06 18.74
CA THR A 142 -19.59 9.59 19.87
C THR A 142 -18.23 10.10 19.42
N LEU A 143 -17.65 11.02 20.19
CA LEU A 143 -16.32 11.58 19.89
C LEU A 143 -15.24 10.49 19.70
N PRO A 144 -15.12 9.46 20.58
CA PRO A 144 -14.14 8.39 20.40
C PRO A 144 -14.35 7.57 19.12
N GLN A 145 -15.61 7.35 18.70
CA GLN A 145 -15.90 6.61 17.46
C GLN A 145 -15.44 7.37 16.23
N LEU A 146 -15.63 8.69 16.21
CA LEU A 146 -15.19 9.54 15.10
C LEU A 146 -13.67 9.66 15.05
N GLU A 147 -13.00 9.76 16.21
CA GLU A 147 -11.54 9.80 16.28
C GLU A 147 -10.91 8.48 15.79
N GLN A 148 -11.48 7.34 16.16
CA GLN A 148 -11.04 6.04 15.64
C GLN A 148 -11.25 5.94 14.12
N LEU A 149 -12.39 6.40 13.62
CA LEU A 149 -12.68 6.42 12.19
C LEU A 149 -11.71 7.34 11.44
N LEU A 150 -11.37 8.51 12.02
CA LEU A 150 -10.40 9.43 11.44
C LEU A 150 -9.04 8.77 11.21
N VAL A 151 -8.52 8.03 12.20
CA VAL A 151 -7.23 7.32 12.07
C VAL A 151 -7.27 6.30 10.92
N GLN A 152 -8.37 5.57 10.77
CA GLN A 152 -8.54 4.60 9.68
C GLN A 152 -8.58 5.26 8.31
N GLU A 153 -9.36 6.34 8.18
CA GLU A 153 -9.52 7.04 6.90
C GLU A 153 -8.26 7.85 6.51
N GLU A 154 -7.46 8.31 7.48
CA GLU A 154 -6.14 8.92 7.22
C GLU A 154 -5.11 7.90 6.72
N ALA A 155 -5.10 6.69 7.28
CA ALA A 155 -4.24 5.61 6.78
C ALA A 155 -4.60 5.22 5.34
N LYS A 156 -5.90 5.19 5.03
CA LYS A 156 -6.38 4.95 3.67
C LYS A 156 -6.02 6.09 2.72
N LEU A 157 -6.13 7.34 3.14
CA LEU A 157 -5.68 8.49 2.34
C LEU A 157 -4.21 8.38 1.94
N GLU A 158 -3.35 7.93 2.85
CA GLU A 158 -1.93 7.76 2.56
C GLU A 158 -1.67 6.60 1.57
N GLN A 159 -2.44 5.53 1.68
CA GLN A 159 -2.43 4.44 0.70
C GLN A 159 -2.85 4.93 -0.69
N ASP A 160 -3.93 5.71 -0.78
CA ASP A 160 -4.43 6.25 -2.05
C ASP A 160 -3.41 7.21 -2.69
N LYS A 161 -2.75 8.05 -1.88
CA LYS A 161 -1.66 8.94 -2.33
C LYS A 161 -0.46 8.15 -2.86
N THR A 162 -0.09 7.08 -2.16
CA THR A 162 1.00 6.20 -2.58
C THR A 162 0.65 5.51 -3.91
N ALA A 163 -0.59 5.04 -4.06
CA ALA A 163 -1.07 4.46 -5.30
C ALA A 163 -1.01 5.46 -6.47
N ALA A 164 -1.48 6.70 -6.26
CA ALA A 164 -1.40 7.77 -7.25
C ALA A 164 0.06 8.08 -7.66
N SER A 165 0.96 8.23 -6.70
CA SER A 165 2.38 8.52 -6.96
C SER A 165 3.06 7.38 -7.72
N SER A 166 2.84 6.12 -7.31
CA SER A 166 3.43 4.96 -7.98
C SER A 166 2.93 4.81 -9.42
N TRP A 167 1.69 5.19 -9.70
CA TRP A 167 1.14 5.18 -11.06
C TRP A 167 1.76 6.29 -11.92
N ASP A 168 1.95 7.49 -11.37
CA ASP A 168 2.62 8.58 -12.06
C ASP A 168 4.07 8.22 -12.43
N GLU A 169 4.80 7.56 -11.52
CA GLU A 169 6.13 7.01 -11.77
C GLU A 169 6.12 5.93 -12.86
N GLU A 170 5.14 5.03 -12.84
CA GLU A 170 5.00 3.99 -13.86
C GLU A 170 4.72 4.59 -15.25
N ILE A 171 3.84 5.59 -15.36
CA ILE A 171 3.61 6.32 -16.63
C ILE A 171 4.92 6.93 -17.15
N ALA A 172 5.69 7.60 -16.27
CA ALA A 172 6.97 8.20 -16.64
C ALA A 172 8.00 7.14 -17.08
N ARG A 173 8.04 6.00 -16.39
CA ARG A 173 8.95 4.87 -16.65
C ARG A 173 8.68 4.22 -18.00
N ARG A 174 7.42 4.09 -18.43
CA ARG A 174 7.02 3.37 -19.66
C ARG A 174 7.73 3.86 -20.91
N SER A 175 7.94 5.18 -21.07
CA SER A 175 8.64 5.73 -22.24
C SER A 175 10.09 5.25 -22.34
N ASN A 176 10.82 5.24 -21.22
CA ASN A 176 12.19 4.73 -21.17
C ASN A 176 12.21 3.21 -21.36
N ARG A 177 11.26 2.51 -20.71
CA ARG A 177 11.13 1.06 -20.84
C ARG A 177 10.88 0.63 -22.29
N GLN A 178 10.01 1.32 -23.04
CA GLN A 178 9.77 1.03 -24.45
C GLN A 178 11.04 1.13 -25.30
N LYS A 179 11.88 2.16 -25.06
CA LYS A 179 13.17 2.31 -25.76
C LYS A 179 14.15 1.19 -25.44
N GLU A 180 14.24 0.81 -24.16
CA GLU A 180 15.06 -0.33 -23.72
C GLU A 180 14.60 -1.63 -24.38
N VAL A 181 13.28 -1.88 -24.39
CA VAL A 181 12.67 -3.08 -24.97
C VAL A 181 12.92 -3.15 -26.47
N LEU A 182 12.77 -2.04 -27.21
CA LEU A 182 13.06 -1.97 -28.63
C LEU A 182 14.55 -2.27 -28.93
N THR A 183 15.46 -1.63 -28.19
CA THR A 183 16.90 -1.89 -28.32
C THR A 183 17.20 -3.36 -28.05
N ARG A 184 16.67 -3.89 -26.95
CA ARG A 184 16.87 -5.29 -26.57
C ARG A 184 16.32 -6.27 -27.61
N ALA A 185 15.14 -5.99 -28.17
CA ALA A 185 14.54 -6.83 -29.19
C ALA A 185 15.42 -6.93 -30.45
N THR A 186 16.08 -5.84 -30.85
CA THR A 186 17.02 -5.85 -31.99
C THR A 186 18.29 -6.65 -31.71
N GLU A 187 18.85 -6.56 -30.51
CA GLU A 187 20.04 -7.34 -30.12
C GLU A 187 19.80 -8.85 -30.02
N LEU A 188 18.56 -9.26 -29.77
CA LEU A 188 18.24 -10.67 -29.53
C LEU A 188 18.42 -11.53 -30.78
N ASP A 189 18.17 -10.99 -31.97
CA ASP A 189 18.32 -11.75 -33.22
C ASP A 189 19.78 -12.15 -33.47
N ASP A 190 20.71 -11.21 -33.28
CA ASP A 190 22.15 -11.48 -33.39
C ASP A 190 22.61 -12.48 -32.32
N LYS A 191 22.14 -12.34 -31.07
CA LYS A 191 22.48 -13.25 -29.97
C LYS A 191 21.94 -14.67 -30.19
N ILE A 192 20.73 -14.80 -30.74
CA ILE A 192 20.14 -16.10 -31.10
C ILE A 192 20.96 -16.73 -32.23
N SER A 193 21.29 -15.97 -33.28
CA SER A 193 22.11 -16.45 -34.40
C SER A 193 23.49 -16.92 -33.94
N GLU A 194 24.13 -16.18 -33.04
CA GLU A 194 25.43 -16.52 -32.49
C GLU A 194 25.38 -17.81 -31.66
N LEU A 195 24.38 -17.98 -30.79
CA LEU A 195 24.19 -19.22 -30.03
C LEU A 195 23.92 -20.43 -30.94
N GLU A 196 23.16 -20.24 -32.02
CA GLU A 196 22.93 -21.29 -33.03
C GLU A 196 24.21 -21.68 -33.78
N LYS A 197 25.13 -20.74 -34.01
CA LYS A 197 26.46 -21.03 -34.57
C LYS A 197 27.33 -21.78 -33.56
N GLN A 198 27.35 -21.36 -32.30
CA GLN A 198 28.14 -22.02 -31.24
C GLN A 198 27.72 -23.48 -31.03
N LEU A 199 26.42 -23.78 -31.10
CA LEU A 199 25.90 -25.15 -31.01
C LEU A 199 26.34 -26.04 -32.19
N LYS A 200 26.71 -25.47 -33.34
CA LYS A 200 27.18 -26.19 -34.53
C LYS A 200 28.69 -26.41 -34.55
N LEU A 201 29.45 -25.77 -33.66
CA LEU A 201 30.90 -25.95 -33.60
C LEU A 201 31.28 -27.39 -33.20
N PRO A 202 32.38 -27.92 -33.75
CA PRO A 202 32.86 -29.25 -33.38
C PRO A 202 33.29 -29.30 -31.91
N ILE A 203 33.26 -30.52 -31.34
CA ILE A 203 33.69 -30.76 -29.96
C ILE A 203 35.20 -30.54 -29.87
N PRO A 204 35.71 -29.70 -28.94
CA PRO A 204 37.14 -29.56 -28.70
C PRO A 204 37.77 -30.90 -28.31
N ALA A 205 38.91 -31.23 -28.93
CA ALA A 205 39.57 -32.52 -28.73
C ALA A 205 40.07 -32.73 -27.29
N ASP A 206 40.32 -31.64 -26.55
CA ASP A 206 40.89 -31.65 -25.20
C ASP A 206 39.83 -31.57 -24.08
N GLU A 207 38.53 -31.61 -24.39
CA GLU A 207 37.44 -31.47 -23.44
C GLU A 207 36.83 -32.83 -23.06
N SER A 208 36.55 -33.04 -21.77
CA SER A 208 35.91 -34.28 -21.33
C SER A 208 34.46 -34.38 -21.82
N ALA A 209 33.96 -35.60 -22.01
CA ALA A 209 32.59 -35.82 -22.45
C ALA A 209 31.56 -35.21 -21.49
N ALA A 210 31.82 -35.24 -20.18
CA ALA A 210 30.95 -34.66 -19.15
C ALA A 210 30.86 -33.13 -19.25
N VAL A 211 31.97 -32.44 -19.52
CA VAL A 211 31.98 -30.98 -19.68
C VAL A 211 31.34 -30.59 -21.02
N THR A 212 31.57 -31.38 -22.07
CA THR A 212 30.95 -31.18 -23.39
C THR A 212 29.42 -31.27 -23.32
N ASP A 213 28.87 -32.28 -22.63
CA ASP A 213 27.42 -32.45 -22.45
C ASP A 213 26.82 -31.26 -21.69
N ALA A 214 27.44 -30.89 -20.56
CA ALA A 214 27.00 -29.77 -19.75
C ALA A 214 27.04 -28.44 -20.52
N ARG A 215 28.11 -28.17 -21.28
CA ARG A 215 28.23 -26.96 -22.12
C ARG A 215 27.16 -26.92 -23.21
N ARG A 216 26.92 -28.04 -23.90
CA ARG A 216 25.86 -28.10 -24.92
C ARG A 216 24.48 -27.88 -24.32
N MET A 217 24.24 -28.40 -23.12
CA MET A 217 23.01 -28.18 -22.36
C MET A 217 22.81 -26.70 -22.02
N GLU A 218 23.86 -26.03 -21.54
CA GLU A 218 23.83 -24.59 -21.24
C GLU A 218 23.52 -23.78 -22.49
N LEU A 219 24.23 -24.03 -23.59
CA LEU A 219 24.01 -23.32 -24.85
C LEU A 219 22.59 -23.52 -25.38
N PHE A 220 22.05 -24.73 -25.29
CA PHE A 220 20.69 -25.05 -25.73
C PHE A 220 19.63 -24.37 -24.85
N THR A 221 19.75 -24.44 -23.54
CA THR A 221 18.81 -23.77 -22.61
C THR A 221 18.90 -22.26 -22.71
N ARG A 222 20.10 -21.70 -22.92
CA ARG A 222 20.32 -20.28 -23.17
C ARG A 222 19.68 -19.83 -24.47
N LEU A 223 19.79 -20.62 -25.54
CA LEU A 223 19.11 -20.36 -26.81
C LEU A 223 17.58 -20.31 -26.62
N ASN A 224 17.01 -21.30 -25.93
CA ASN A 224 15.57 -21.34 -25.65
C ASN A 224 15.11 -20.15 -24.81
N MET A 225 15.88 -19.76 -23.80
CA MET A 225 15.61 -18.57 -22.99
C MET A 225 15.56 -17.31 -23.86
N ARG A 226 16.54 -17.10 -24.76
CA ARG A 226 16.54 -15.93 -25.66
C ARG A 226 15.39 -15.96 -26.67
N LYS A 227 15.03 -17.15 -27.16
CA LYS A 227 13.85 -17.33 -28.03
C LYS A 227 12.54 -17.04 -27.32
N ALA A 228 12.45 -17.29 -26.00
CA ALA A 228 11.29 -16.93 -25.17
C ALA A 228 11.27 -15.44 -24.77
N GLU A 229 12.43 -14.81 -24.59
CA GLU A 229 12.54 -13.38 -24.26
C GLU A 229 11.93 -12.49 -25.37
N LYS A 230 12.17 -12.81 -26.65
CA LYS A 230 11.68 -12.00 -27.78
C LYS A 230 10.14 -11.84 -27.82
N PRO A 231 9.31 -12.90 -27.77
CA PRO A 231 7.85 -12.75 -27.72
C PRO A 231 7.36 -12.08 -26.44
N ALA A 232 8.05 -12.25 -25.30
CA ALA A 232 7.73 -11.53 -24.07
C ALA A 232 7.89 -10.01 -24.25
N LEU A 233 9.01 -9.57 -24.82
CA LEU A 233 9.26 -8.15 -25.12
C LEU A 233 8.27 -7.59 -26.15
N LYS A 234 7.92 -8.39 -27.18
CA LYS A 234 6.94 -7.95 -28.19
C LYS A 234 5.53 -7.78 -27.60
N SER A 235 5.11 -8.71 -26.75
CA SER A 235 3.80 -8.63 -26.09
C SER A 235 3.75 -7.48 -25.08
N GLU A 236 4.85 -7.19 -24.37
CA GLU A 236 4.99 -5.99 -23.53
C GLU A 236 4.75 -4.70 -24.33
N LEU A 237 5.41 -4.54 -25.48
CA LEU A 237 5.19 -3.38 -26.36
C LEU A 237 3.75 -3.30 -26.87
N THR A 238 3.18 -4.44 -27.27
CA THR A 238 1.80 -4.51 -27.78
C THR A 238 0.79 -4.14 -26.69
N ALA A 239 1.02 -4.56 -25.45
CA ALA A 239 0.23 -4.18 -24.29
C ALA A 239 0.25 -2.67 -24.05
N TYR A 240 1.44 -2.06 -24.06
CA TYR A 240 1.56 -0.62 -23.87
C TYR A 240 0.91 0.17 -25.01
N GLU A 241 1.10 -0.24 -26.26
CA GLU A 241 0.46 0.40 -27.42
C GLU A 241 -1.07 0.28 -27.36
N ALA A 242 -1.60 -0.88 -27.01
CA ALA A 242 -3.03 -1.11 -26.85
C ALA A 242 -3.63 -0.21 -25.76
N GLU A 243 -2.98 -0.11 -24.60
CA GLU A 243 -3.42 0.78 -23.51
C GLU A 243 -3.33 2.27 -23.87
N GLU A 244 -2.25 2.69 -24.53
CA GLU A 244 -2.04 4.10 -24.91
C GLU A 244 -3.05 4.54 -25.96
N THR A 245 -3.34 3.68 -26.96
CA THR A 245 -4.30 3.96 -28.03
C THR A 245 -5.69 4.28 -27.49
N ILE A 246 -6.08 3.63 -26.39
CA ILE A 246 -7.40 3.82 -25.77
C ILE A 246 -7.37 4.82 -24.59
N GLY A 247 -6.20 5.40 -24.29
CA GLY A 247 -6.04 6.37 -23.21
C GLY A 247 -6.21 5.78 -21.80
N PHE A 248 -5.98 4.47 -21.61
CA PHE A 248 -6.09 3.82 -20.31
C PHE A 248 -5.18 4.45 -19.24
N PRO A 249 -3.90 4.76 -19.50
CA PRO A 249 -3.01 5.30 -18.48
C PRO A 249 -3.50 6.61 -17.85
N ARG A 250 -4.02 7.52 -18.69
CA ARG A 250 -4.59 8.80 -18.26
C ARG A 250 -5.90 8.60 -17.50
N THR A 251 -6.77 7.72 -17.98
CA THR A 251 -8.04 7.43 -17.30
C THR A 251 -7.80 6.85 -15.90
N ASN A 252 -6.83 5.95 -15.74
CA ASN A 252 -6.47 5.40 -14.43
C ASN A 252 -5.82 6.46 -13.53
N GLN A 253 -5.03 7.37 -14.10
CA GLN A 253 -4.47 8.51 -13.36
C GLN A 253 -5.59 9.44 -12.83
N ASP A 254 -6.59 9.74 -13.66
CA ASP A 254 -7.74 10.56 -13.28
C ASP A 254 -8.57 9.87 -12.19
N TYR A 255 -8.75 8.55 -12.28
CA TYR A 255 -9.39 7.75 -11.22
C TYR A 255 -8.65 7.89 -9.89
N LEU A 256 -7.33 7.65 -9.85
CA LEU A 256 -6.54 7.71 -8.61
C LEU A 256 -6.53 9.13 -8.01
N LYS A 257 -6.46 10.17 -8.85
CA LYS A 257 -6.57 11.56 -8.38
C LYS A 257 -7.95 11.86 -7.80
N LEU A 258 -9.02 11.35 -8.42
CA LEU A 258 -10.37 11.50 -7.91
C LEU A 258 -10.55 10.74 -6.58
N GLU A 259 -9.98 9.55 -6.45
CA GLU A 259 -10.01 8.74 -5.23
C GLU A 259 -9.32 9.47 -4.07
N VAL A 260 -8.08 9.96 -4.27
CA VAL A 260 -7.37 10.80 -3.30
C VAL A 260 -8.19 12.03 -2.91
N LYS A 261 -8.80 12.70 -3.89
CA LYS A 261 -9.66 13.86 -3.63
C LYS A 261 -10.85 13.50 -2.76
N LYS A 262 -11.57 12.42 -3.08
CA LYS A 262 -12.76 11.97 -2.33
C LYS A 262 -12.41 11.53 -0.92
N GLN A 263 -11.29 10.84 -0.77
CA GLN A 263 -10.79 10.41 0.53
C GLN A 263 -10.34 11.61 1.38
N THR A 264 -9.73 12.62 0.76
CA THR A 264 -9.40 13.90 1.44
C THR A 264 -10.65 14.63 1.90
N GLU A 265 -11.67 14.75 1.05
CA GLU A 265 -12.97 15.34 1.41
C GLU A 265 -13.60 14.64 2.64
N LEU A 266 -13.48 13.31 2.73
CA LEU A 266 -13.96 12.52 3.86
C LEU A 266 -13.19 12.81 5.15
N VAL A 267 -11.86 12.79 5.09
CA VAL A 267 -10.99 13.09 6.24
C VAL A 267 -11.22 14.51 6.76
N ASP A 268 -11.33 15.50 5.87
CA ASP A 268 -11.59 16.89 6.24
C ASP A 268 -12.96 17.05 6.90
N ALA A 269 -13.98 16.36 6.38
CA ALA A 269 -15.31 16.36 6.96
C ALA A 269 -15.35 15.70 8.36
N LEU A 270 -14.60 14.60 8.55
CA LEU A 270 -14.43 13.96 9.87
C LEU A 270 -13.78 14.91 10.88
N LYS A 271 -12.68 15.56 10.50
CA LYS A 271 -12.00 16.55 11.35
C LYS A 271 -12.92 17.69 11.75
N ALA A 272 -13.70 18.21 10.80
CA ALA A 272 -14.66 19.26 11.05
C ALA A 272 -15.77 18.82 12.03
N GLN A 273 -16.27 17.59 11.90
CA GLN A 273 -17.29 17.04 12.79
C GLN A 273 -16.77 16.79 14.21
N ILE A 274 -15.58 16.19 14.34
CA ILE A 274 -14.89 15.98 15.62
C ILE A 274 -14.72 17.31 16.34
N LYS A 275 -14.25 18.33 15.62
CA LYS A 275 -14.08 19.68 16.16
C LYS A 275 -15.40 20.25 16.66
N LYS A 276 -16.48 20.17 15.86
CA LYS A 276 -17.81 20.66 16.24
C LYS A 276 -18.33 20.00 17.53
N LEU A 277 -18.10 18.69 17.69
CA LEU A 277 -18.50 17.96 18.90
C LEU A 277 -17.66 18.37 20.11
N ARG A 278 -16.33 18.47 19.97
CA ARG A 278 -15.45 18.96 21.04
C ARG A 278 -15.84 20.37 21.50
N ASP A 279 -16.14 21.26 20.57
CA ASP A 279 -16.57 22.63 20.89
C ASP A 279 -17.92 22.64 21.64
N ARG A 280 -18.88 21.80 21.22
CA ARG A 280 -20.18 21.66 21.88
C ARG A 280 -20.05 21.09 23.28
N GLU A 281 -19.30 20.00 23.45
CA GLU A 281 -19.07 19.37 24.75
C GLU A 281 -18.37 20.34 25.71
N ALA A 282 -17.33 21.05 25.25
CA ALA A 282 -16.63 22.03 26.07
C ALA A 282 -17.55 23.20 26.48
N ALA A 283 -18.39 23.71 25.56
CA ALA A 283 -19.33 24.78 25.87
C ALA A 283 -20.43 24.37 26.85
N MET A 284 -20.97 23.14 26.73
CA MET A 284 -21.95 22.61 27.69
C MET A 284 -21.32 22.47 29.08
N ARG A 285 -20.11 21.88 29.16
CA ARG A 285 -19.40 21.71 30.43
C ARG A 285 -19.11 23.03 31.14
N VAL A 286 -18.70 24.08 30.42
CA VAL A 286 -18.51 25.41 31.04
C VAL A 286 -19.83 25.97 31.57
N LYS A 287 -20.92 25.76 30.85
CA LYS A 287 -22.24 26.23 31.27
C LYS A 287 -22.72 25.50 32.52
N GLU A 288 -22.60 24.18 32.54
CA GLU A 288 -22.94 23.30 33.67
C GLU A 288 -22.09 23.63 34.90
N ALA A 289 -20.77 23.74 34.75
CA ALA A 289 -19.87 24.08 35.85
C ALA A 289 -20.17 25.47 36.44
N LYS A 290 -20.53 26.46 35.59
CA LYS A 290 -20.97 27.78 36.08
C LYS A 290 -22.28 27.70 36.85
N GLN A 291 -23.25 26.95 36.34
CA GLN A 291 -24.55 26.79 37.01
C GLN A 291 -24.39 26.08 38.36
N GLN A 292 -23.52 25.07 38.43
CA GLN A 292 -23.17 24.38 39.68
C GLN A 292 -22.61 25.35 40.72
N VAL A 293 -21.69 26.27 40.37
CA VAL A 293 -21.17 27.26 41.34
C VAL A 293 -22.27 28.09 42.01
N PHE A 294 -23.34 28.43 41.27
CA PHE A 294 -24.45 29.24 41.80
C PHE A 294 -25.48 28.43 42.59
N GLU A 295 -25.73 27.17 42.21
CA GLU A 295 -26.78 26.32 42.81
C GLU A 295 -26.28 25.51 44.01
N THR A 296 -24.97 25.42 44.19
CA THR A 296 -24.32 24.55 45.17
C THR A 296 -24.29 25.17 46.58
N ASN A 297 -24.45 24.32 47.60
CA ASN A 297 -24.35 24.69 49.01
C ASN A 297 -22.98 25.36 49.32
N PRO A 298 -22.91 26.37 50.22
CA PRO A 298 -21.66 27.05 50.57
C PRO A 298 -20.47 26.13 50.90
N LEU A 299 -20.72 24.94 51.45
CA LEU A 299 -19.68 23.96 51.81
C LEU A 299 -19.03 23.28 50.59
N LEU A 300 -19.74 23.22 49.47
CA LEU A 300 -19.30 22.60 48.21
C LEU A 300 -18.86 23.66 47.17
N GLN A 301 -19.03 24.95 47.48
CA GLN A 301 -18.64 26.06 46.62
C GLN A 301 -17.16 26.01 46.18
N PRO A 302 -16.16 25.67 47.03
CA PRO A 302 -14.77 25.57 46.60
C PRO A 302 -14.52 24.47 45.55
N LEU A 303 -15.31 23.39 45.56
CA LEU A 303 -15.21 22.32 44.57
C LEU A 303 -15.88 22.73 43.25
N ALA A 304 -17.04 23.38 43.32
CA ALA A 304 -17.70 23.92 42.14
C ALA A 304 -16.82 24.97 41.43
N GLU A 305 -16.14 25.84 42.19
CA GLU A 305 -15.19 26.84 41.64
C GLU A 305 -13.99 26.17 40.95
N LYS A 306 -13.47 25.07 41.52
CA LYS A 306 -12.42 24.27 40.86
C LYS A 306 -12.92 23.62 39.57
N ASN A 307 -14.12 23.05 39.56
CA ASN A 307 -14.71 22.46 38.36
C ASN A 307 -14.91 23.50 37.25
N GLN A 308 -15.41 24.70 37.61
CA GLN A 308 -15.50 25.82 36.67
C GLN A 308 -14.13 26.17 36.08
N LYS A 309 -13.10 26.27 36.93
CA LYS A 309 -11.74 26.58 36.46
C LYS A 309 -11.22 25.53 35.49
N TYR A 310 -11.43 24.24 35.76
CA TYR A 310 -11.05 23.16 34.86
C TYR A 310 -11.79 23.22 33.52
N ALA A 311 -13.10 23.48 33.54
CA ALA A 311 -13.87 23.65 32.31
C ALA A 311 -13.37 24.83 31.46
N GLU A 312 -13.00 25.95 32.09
CA GLU A 312 -12.41 27.11 31.42
C GLU A 312 -11.01 26.80 30.86
N GLU A 313 -10.17 26.09 31.62
CA GLU A 313 -8.86 25.63 31.17
C GLU A 313 -8.95 24.69 29.95
N ILE A 314 -9.94 23.78 29.92
CA ILE A 314 -10.21 22.90 28.76
C ILE A 314 -10.58 23.72 27.51
N VAL A 315 -11.42 24.75 27.65
CA VAL A 315 -11.78 25.63 26.52
C VAL A 315 -10.55 26.35 25.98
N ASP A 316 -9.69 26.88 26.85
CA ASP A 316 -8.47 27.56 26.43
C ASP A 316 -7.45 26.59 25.81
N LEU A 317 -7.40 25.34 26.28
CA LEU A 317 -6.63 24.26 25.67
C LEU A 317 -7.10 23.98 24.24
N ASN A 318 -8.42 23.83 24.04
CA ASN A 318 -9.01 23.58 22.73
C ASN A 318 -8.71 24.73 21.74
N LYS A 319 -8.74 26.00 22.19
CA LYS A 319 -8.33 27.14 21.34
C LYS A 319 -6.86 27.06 20.93
N LYS A 320 -5.96 26.63 21.82
CA LYS A 320 -4.54 26.45 21.50
C LYS A 320 -4.33 25.34 20.48
N ILE A 321 -5.02 24.20 20.66
CA ILE A 321 -5.01 23.09 19.71
C ILE A 321 -5.50 23.57 18.34
N GLU A 322 -6.64 24.28 18.28
CA GLU A 322 -7.17 24.83 17.03
C GLU A 322 -6.19 25.78 16.34
N SER A 323 -5.54 26.68 17.10
CA SER A 323 -4.55 27.60 16.55
C SER A 323 -3.34 26.87 15.95
N THR A 324 -2.95 25.74 16.55
CA THR A 324 -1.83 24.91 16.10
C THR A 324 -2.20 24.13 14.85
N ASP A 325 -3.40 23.54 14.83
CA ASP A 325 -3.93 22.79 13.69
C ASP A 325 -4.11 23.67 12.43
N ARG A 326 -4.58 24.91 12.60
CA ARG A 326 -4.65 25.90 11.51
C ARG A 326 -3.27 26.17 10.89
N LYS A 327 -2.24 26.33 11.73
CA LYS A 327 -0.88 26.57 11.26
C LYS A 327 -0.28 25.33 10.61
N PHE A 328 -0.54 24.14 11.14
CA PHE A 328 -0.15 22.89 10.52
C PHE A 328 -0.75 22.77 9.11
N THR A 329 -2.07 22.96 9.00
CA THR A 329 -2.78 22.94 7.70
C THR A 329 -2.21 23.96 6.71
N GLN A 330 -1.95 25.19 7.16
CA GLN A 330 -1.35 26.23 6.32
C GLN A 330 0.07 25.88 5.86
N THR A 331 0.88 25.29 6.74
CA THR A 331 2.26 24.87 6.45
C THR A 331 2.27 23.70 5.46
N THR A 332 1.40 22.71 5.66
CA THR A 332 1.22 21.57 4.76
C THR A 332 0.80 22.02 3.36
N LYS A 333 -0.16 22.94 3.27
CA LYS A 333 -0.56 23.54 1.98
C LYS A 333 0.59 24.27 1.30
N THR A 334 1.35 25.06 2.06
CA THR A 334 2.52 25.78 1.54
C THR A 334 3.58 24.80 1.00
N LEU A 335 3.81 23.68 1.69
CA LEU A 335 4.71 22.63 1.24
C LEU A 335 4.22 21.97 -0.06
N GLU A 336 2.94 21.68 -0.17
CA GLU A 336 2.34 21.08 -1.36
C GLU A 336 2.42 22.02 -2.57
N ASP A 337 2.09 23.30 -2.37
CA ASP A 337 2.23 24.35 -3.40
C ASP A 337 3.69 24.50 -3.83
N LEU A 338 4.63 24.43 -2.90
CA LEU A 338 6.06 24.53 -3.20
C LEU A 338 6.59 23.31 -3.97
N LYS A 339 6.15 22.09 -3.61
CA LYS A 339 6.46 20.87 -4.38
C LYS A 339 5.94 20.96 -5.81
N LYS A 340 4.68 21.35 -5.97
CA LYS A 340 4.07 21.55 -7.30
C LYS A 340 4.83 22.60 -8.10
N GLN A 341 5.22 23.72 -7.47
CA GLN A 341 6.01 24.76 -8.12
C GLN A 341 7.39 24.26 -8.54
N PHE A 342 8.04 23.45 -7.70
CA PHE A 342 9.32 22.80 -7.99
C PHE A 342 9.19 21.88 -9.22
N ASP A 343 8.23 20.97 -9.24
CA ASP A 343 8.04 20.01 -10.34
C ASP A 343 7.75 20.72 -11.66
N GLN A 344 6.89 21.75 -11.63
CA GLN A 344 6.59 22.58 -12.81
C GLN A 344 7.82 23.34 -13.31
N THR A 345 8.65 23.83 -12.40
CA THR A 345 9.87 24.56 -12.75
C THR A 345 10.91 23.61 -13.33
N LYS A 346 11.03 22.40 -12.78
CA LYS A 346 11.91 21.35 -13.28
C LYS A 346 11.52 20.90 -14.69
N ALA A 347 10.23 20.67 -14.94
CA ALA A 347 9.74 20.33 -16.28
C ALA A 347 9.99 21.45 -17.31
N LYS A 348 9.87 22.73 -16.90
CA LYS A 348 10.21 23.88 -17.76
C LYS A 348 11.71 23.97 -18.07
N GLU A 349 12.55 23.69 -17.07
CA GLU A 349 14.00 23.62 -17.24
C GLU A 349 14.39 22.51 -18.22
N GLU A 350 13.82 21.32 -18.08
CA GLU A 350 14.12 20.16 -18.94
C GLU A 350 13.67 20.37 -20.38
N SER A 351 12.59 21.13 -20.62
CA SER A 351 12.05 21.36 -21.95
C SER A 351 12.71 22.52 -22.70
N ILE A 352 13.05 23.61 -22.03
CA ILE A 352 13.52 24.87 -22.66
C ILE A 352 14.99 25.17 -22.29
N GLY A 353 15.56 24.48 -21.30
CA GLY A 353 16.89 24.74 -20.75
C GLY A 353 16.92 25.95 -19.82
N LEU A 354 18.04 26.13 -19.11
CA LEU A 354 18.28 27.28 -18.22
C LEU A 354 18.44 28.60 -19.02
N THR A 355 17.31 29.26 -19.27
CA THR A 355 17.26 30.55 -19.98
C THR A 355 17.18 31.73 -19.00
N GLY A 356 17.49 32.94 -19.47
CA GLY A 356 17.42 34.18 -18.66
C GLY A 356 16.06 34.38 -17.94
N PRO A 357 14.91 34.17 -18.60
CA PRO A 357 13.60 34.22 -17.95
C PRO A 357 13.42 33.18 -16.84
N ILE A 358 13.92 31.95 -17.01
CA ILE A 358 13.89 30.92 -15.96
C ILE A 358 14.78 31.34 -14.78
N GLY A 359 15.95 31.92 -15.04
CA GLY A 359 16.82 32.45 -13.99
C GLY A 359 16.16 33.56 -13.16
N LEU A 360 15.39 34.45 -13.79
CA LEU A 360 14.60 35.47 -13.07
C LEU A 360 13.48 34.85 -12.25
N MET A 361 12.78 33.86 -12.79
CA MET A 361 11.74 33.11 -12.08
C MET A 361 12.32 32.41 -10.83
N LEU A 362 13.47 31.73 -10.95
CA LEU A 362 14.12 31.05 -9.83
C LEU A 362 14.53 32.01 -8.71
N ARG A 363 15.04 33.22 -9.04
CA ARG A 363 15.33 34.24 -8.02
C ARG A 363 14.07 34.74 -7.32
N SER A 364 12.98 34.92 -8.07
CA SER A 364 11.69 35.28 -7.48
C SER A 364 11.15 34.18 -6.57
N GLN A 365 11.30 32.91 -6.96
CA GLN A 365 10.91 31.78 -6.12
C GLN A 365 11.76 31.73 -4.85
N GLN A 366 13.08 31.86 -4.97
CA GLN A 366 14.01 31.92 -3.84
C GLN A 366 13.65 33.03 -2.85
N ALA A 367 13.28 34.22 -3.33
CA ALA A 367 12.89 35.35 -2.50
C ALA A 367 11.55 35.11 -1.75
N ASN A 368 10.69 34.25 -2.28
CA ASN A 368 9.39 33.92 -1.71
C ASN A 368 9.39 32.62 -0.89
N LEU A 369 10.55 31.96 -0.72
CA LEU A 369 10.63 30.74 0.08
C LEU A 369 10.32 31.03 1.56
N PRO A 370 9.56 30.14 2.24
CA PRO A 370 9.37 30.23 3.68
C PRO A 370 10.71 30.16 4.43
N ASP A 371 10.78 30.87 5.56
CA ASP A 371 11.95 30.87 6.44
C ASP A 371 12.03 29.55 7.22
N ILE A 372 12.98 28.69 6.83
CA ILE A 372 13.19 27.37 7.44
C ILE A 372 13.52 27.47 8.93
N GLU A 373 14.24 28.52 9.35
CA GLU A 373 14.65 28.67 10.74
C GLU A 373 13.45 29.01 11.63
N LYS A 374 12.53 29.84 11.13
CA LYS A 374 11.23 30.06 11.80
C LYS A 374 10.42 28.78 11.90
N SER A 375 10.38 27.96 10.84
CA SER A 375 9.67 26.67 10.90
C SER A 375 10.26 25.72 11.95
N LYS A 376 11.59 25.66 12.11
CA LYS A 376 12.24 24.87 13.17
C LYS A 376 11.89 25.37 14.57
N GLN A 377 11.95 26.68 14.78
CA GLN A 377 11.57 27.30 16.06
C GLN A 377 10.10 27.04 16.40
N ASP A 378 9.23 27.12 15.39
CA ASP A 378 7.82 26.81 15.54
C ASP A 378 7.60 25.33 15.89
N ILE A 379 8.31 24.39 15.27
CA ILE A 379 8.26 22.96 15.62
C ILE A 379 8.65 22.73 17.09
N GLU A 380 9.74 23.34 17.55
CA GLU A 380 10.18 23.21 18.95
C GLU A 380 9.14 23.81 19.91
N LYS A 381 8.56 24.95 19.56
CA LYS A 381 7.48 25.58 20.32
C LYS A 381 6.22 24.71 20.35
N TYR A 382 5.84 24.08 19.24
CA TYR A 382 4.68 23.18 19.19
C TYR A 382 4.94 21.93 20.01
N SER A 383 6.12 21.31 19.93
CA SER A 383 6.48 20.17 20.79
C SER A 383 6.27 20.50 22.27
N LYS A 384 6.85 21.61 22.74
CA LYS A 384 6.67 22.06 24.13
C LYS A 384 5.22 22.34 24.48
N THR A 385 4.45 22.91 23.55
CA THR A 385 3.03 23.19 23.76
C THR A 385 2.24 21.89 23.84
N ILE A 386 2.51 20.90 22.99
CA ILE A 386 1.90 19.57 23.00
C ILE A 386 2.21 18.86 24.31
N ASP A 387 3.47 18.87 24.76
CA ASP A 387 3.86 18.25 26.03
C ASP A 387 3.12 18.89 27.21
N LEU A 388 3.00 20.23 27.20
CA LEU A 388 2.29 20.97 28.24
C LEU A 388 0.77 20.73 28.17
N VAL A 389 0.21 20.61 26.97
CA VAL A 389 -1.20 20.27 26.75
C VAL A 389 -1.49 18.87 27.24
N ASN A 390 -0.66 17.88 26.88
CA ASN A 390 -0.79 16.50 27.32
C ASN A 390 -0.64 16.38 28.83
N LEU A 391 0.36 17.04 29.42
CA LEU A 391 0.53 17.08 30.87
C LEU A 391 -0.70 17.67 31.54
N LYS A 392 -1.22 18.79 31.04
CA LYS A 392 -2.45 19.41 31.58
C LYS A 392 -3.66 18.50 31.43
N GLN A 393 -3.78 17.79 30.32
CA GLN A 393 -4.85 16.84 30.10
C GLN A 393 -4.75 15.65 31.08
N PHE A 394 -3.55 15.12 31.31
CA PHE A 394 -3.31 14.10 32.35
C PHE A 394 -3.62 14.63 33.75
N GLU A 395 -3.16 15.83 34.11
CA GLU A 395 -3.45 16.46 35.40
C GLU A 395 -4.96 16.65 35.61
N LEU A 396 -5.70 17.01 34.55
CA LEU A 396 -7.15 17.16 34.59
C LEU A 396 -7.87 15.80 34.71
N ASP A 397 -7.42 14.78 33.98
CA ASP A 397 -7.97 13.42 34.05
C ASP A 397 -7.67 12.76 35.40
N GLU A 398 -6.48 12.99 35.98
CA GLU A 398 -6.08 12.52 37.31
C GLU A 398 -6.87 13.27 38.39
N ALA A 399 -6.96 14.60 38.33
CA ALA A 399 -7.80 15.39 39.24
C ALA A 399 -9.29 15.02 39.15
N TRP A 400 -9.74 14.47 38.02
CA TRP A 400 -11.08 13.95 37.83
C TRP A 400 -11.25 12.54 38.40
N THR A 401 -10.23 11.68 38.26
CA THR A 401 -10.22 10.33 38.84
C THR A 401 -10.14 10.39 40.36
N ASP A 402 -9.37 11.35 40.89
CA ASP A 402 -9.22 11.65 42.31
C ASP A 402 -10.31 12.62 42.82
N PHE A 403 -11.31 12.95 41.98
CA PHE A 403 -12.41 13.79 42.42
C PHE A 403 -13.18 13.03 43.52
N PRO A 404 -13.43 13.65 44.70
CA PRO A 404 -13.93 12.93 45.86
C PRO A 404 -15.22 12.18 45.54
N THR A 405 -15.31 10.93 45.97
CA THR A 405 -16.57 10.18 45.91
C THR A 405 -17.61 10.81 46.84
N VAL A 406 -18.89 10.54 46.58
CA VAL A 406 -20.02 11.07 47.38
C VAL A 406 -19.81 10.81 48.88
N ASP A 407 -19.30 9.64 49.23
CA ASP A 407 -19.03 9.25 50.62
C ASP A 407 -17.81 9.97 51.21
N GLU A 408 -16.73 10.17 50.44
CA GLU A 408 -15.55 10.91 50.90
C GLU A 408 -15.85 12.39 51.14
N GLN A 409 -16.61 13.04 50.26
CA GLN A 409 -17.00 14.43 50.51
C GLN A 409 -18.01 14.58 51.64
N PHE A 410 -18.88 13.59 51.81
CA PHE A 410 -19.77 13.54 52.94
C PHE A 410 -18.98 13.45 54.26
N ASP A 411 -17.97 12.57 54.33
CA ASP A 411 -17.12 12.42 55.51
C ASP A 411 -16.31 13.69 55.80
N ILE A 412 -15.75 14.35 54.77
CA ILE A 412 -15.02 15.63 54.94
C ILE A 412 -15.94 16.74 55.47
N ILE A 413 -17.18 16.82 54.97
CA ILE A 413 -18.13 17.85 55.41
C ILE A 413 -18.67 17.55 56.81
N ARG A 414 -18.92 16.28 57.15
CA ARG A 414 -19.32 15.85 58.50
C ARG A 414 -18.21 16.19 59.50
N ASP A 415 -16.97 15.84 59.19
CA ASP A 415 -15.82 16.00 60.10
C ASP A 415 -15.39 17.47 60.27
N SER A 416 -15.74 18.34 59.31
CA SER A 416 -15.51 19.79 59.40
C SER A 416 -16.70 20.56 60.01
N SER A 417 -17.83 19.89 60.28
CA SER A 417 -18.98 20.50 60.93
C SER A 417 -18.73 20.71 62.43
N PRO A 418 -18.98 21.90 62.99
CA PRO A 418 -18.77 22.18 64.42
C PRO A 418 -19.82 21.50 65.33
N ARG A 419 -20.74 20.70 64.77
CA ARG A 419 -21.84 20.01 65.48
C ARG A 419 -22.07 18.66 64.83
N GLU A 420 -22.41 17.65 65.65
CA GLU A 420 -22.90 16.36 65.15
C GLU A 420 -24.20 16.59 64.37
N LEU A 421 -24.21 16.13 63.11
CA LEU A 421 -25.36 16.18 62.22
C LEU A 421 -26.36 15.10 62.65
N THR A 422 -27.66 15.40 62.57
CA THR A 422 -28.70 14.39 62.79
C THR A 422 -28.80 13.42 61.60
N GLU A 423 -29.29 12.19 61.80
CA GLU A 423 -29.41 11.18 60.73
C GLU A 423 -30.18 11.69 59.49
N GLU A 424 -31.16 12.57 59.70
CA GLU A 424 -31.95 13.18 58.62
C GLU A 424 -31.16 14.26 57.84
N GLU A 425 -30.30 15.02 58.54
CA GLU A 425 -29.39 16.00 57.94
C GLU A 425 -28.24 15.31 57.19
N GLU A 426 -27.74 14.19 57.70
CA GLU A 426 -26.73 13.38 57.02
C GLU A 426 -27.26 12.78 55.71
N LEU A 427 -28.48 12.24 55.73
CA LEU A 427 -29.14 11.70 54.54
C LEU A 427 -29.39 12.80 53.50
N ASN A 428 -29.82 13.98 53.94
CA ASN A 428 -30.05 15.11 53.05
C ASN A 428 -28.73 15.64 52.46
N LEU A 429 -27.67 15.69 53.26
CA LEU A 429 -26.33 16.08 52.81
C LEU A 429 -25.77 15.10 51.77
N LYS A 430 -25.90 13.77 51.99
CA LYS A 430 -25.53 12.77 50.97
C LYS A 430 -26.32 12.93 49.68
N ASN A 431 -27.63 13.15 49.77
CA ASN A 431 -28.47 13.34 48.58
C ASN A 431 -28.08 14.62 47.80
N VAL A 432 -27.80 15.72 48.51
CA VAL A 432 -27.33 16.97 47.88
C VAL A 432 -25.96 16.78 47.25
N ILE A 433 -25.01 16.15 47.94
CA ILE A 433 -23.67 15.84 47.41
C ILE A 433 -23.79 14.94 46.18
N GLN A 434 -24.61 13.89 46.24
CA GLN A 434 -24.87 12.98 45.14
C GLN A 434 -25.49 13.70 43.94
N GLU A 435 -26.47 14.57 44.15
CA GLU A 435 -27.08 15.35 43.07
C GLU A 435 -26.09 16.33 42.42
N THR A 436 -25.16 16.91 43.19
CA THR A 436 -24.10 17.78 42.66
C THR A 436 -22.93 17.05 42.00
N LEU A 437 -22.66 15.79 42.37
CA LEU A 437 -21.53 15.01 41.83
C LEU A 437 -21.93 14.06 40.69
N SER A 438 -23.22 13.71 40.55
CA SER A 438 -23.72 12.75 39.55
C SER A 438 -24.30 13.39 38.27
N LYS A 439 -24.50 14.71 38.26
CA LYS A 439 -24.90 15.51 37.08
C LYS A 439 -23.71 16.29 36.58
#